data_AF-A0AAV5TL40-F1
#
_entry.id   AF-A0AAV5TL40-F1
#
_cell.length_a   1.000
_cell.length_b   1.000
_cell.length_c   1.000
_cell.angle_alpha   90.00
_cell.angle_beta   90.00
_cell.angle_gamma   90.00
#
_symmetry.space_group_name_H-M   'P 1'
#
loop_
_entity.id
_entity.type
_entity.pdbx_description
1 polymer ?
#
loop_
_entity_poly.entity_id
_entity_poly.type
_entity_poly.pdbx_seq_one_letter_code
_entity_poly.pdbx_strand_id
1 'polypeptide(L)'
;SSSSSSLLFVLLALLFLSSSLASARLISEDVVIIEEKEDGSPQEAGTEETCEVNNNKSLSTIMEKVCEICHDMISDRQPNTRAICRSNCFKNDQFRSCLRLFAPHQQTRATRHHHHSN
;
A
#
# COMPACT_ATOMS: atom_id res chain seq x y z
N SER A 1 -15.06 -45.07 31.74
CA SER A 1 -15.03 -44.35 30.45
C SER A 1 -15.90 -43.10 30.36
N SER A 2 -16.86 -42.86 31.26
CA SER A 2 -17.83 -41.75 31.08
C SER A 2 -17.24 -40.35 31.32
N SER A 3 -16.32 -40.19 32.27
CA SER A 3 -15.77 -38.88 32.64
C SER A 3 -14.90 -38.25 31.55
N SER A 4 -14.14 -39.06 30.82
CA SER A 4 -13.27 -38.60 29.73
C SER A 4 -14.07 -38.09 28.53
N SER A 5 -15.20 -38.75 28.23
CA SER A 5 -16.10 -38.34 27.16
C SER A 5 -16.80 -37.01 27.47
N SER A 6 -17.24 -36.80 28.71
CA SER A 6 -17.85 -35.54 29.15
C SER A 6 -16.88 -34.35 29.02
N LEU A 7 -15.60 -34.54 29.34
CA LEU A 7 -14.58 -33.49 29.19
C LEU A 7 -14.33 -33.11 27.72
N LEU A 8 -14.35 -34.10 26.81
CA LEU A 8 -14.21 -33.86 25.38
C LEU A 8 -15.37 -33.03 24.81
N PHE A 9 -16.61 -33.31 25.20
CA PHE A 9 -17.76 -32.52 24.76
C PHE A 9 -17.70 -31.07 25.26
N VAL A 10 -17.25 -30.85 26.50
CA VAL A 10 -17.07 -29.51 27.07
C VAL A 10 -15.98 -28.73 26.34
N LEU A 11 -14.84 -29.36 26.05
CA LEU A 11 -13.74 -28.75 25.30
C LEU A 11 -14.17 -28.37 23.87
N LEU A 12 -14.89 -29.26 23.18
CA LEU A 12 -15.42 -28.97 21.84
C LEU A 12 -16.40 -27.80 21.88
N ALA A 13 -17.33 -27.77 22.85
CA ALA A 13 -18.26 -26.65 23.00
C ALA A 13 -17.54 -25.31 23.24
N LEU A 14 -16.47 -25.29 24.04
CA LEU A 14 -15.65 -24.08 24.26
C LEU A 14 -14.90 -23.62 23.00
N LEU A 15 -14.43 -24.57 22.17
CA LEU A 15 -13.81 -24.26 20.87
C LEU A 15 -14.83 -23.69 19.87
N PHE A 16 -16.06 -24.19 19.86
CA PHE A 16 -17.13 -23.65 19.00
C PHE A 16 -17.61 -22.26 19.48
N LEU A 17 -17.70 -22.04 20.80
CA LEU A 17 -18.05 -20.73 21.37
C LEU A 17 -16.96 -19.68 21.10
N SER A 18 -15.68 -20.05 21.21
CA SER A 18 -14.57 -19.16 20.87
C SER A 18 -14.49 -18.87 19.36
N SER A 19 -14.82 -19.85 18.52
CA SER A 19 -14.92 -19.66 17.07
C SER A 19 -16.03 -18.67 16.69
N SER A 20 -17.13 -18.63 17.47
CA SER A 20 -18.24 -17.69 17.26
C SER A 20 -17.86 -16.24 17.63
N LEU A 21 -16.86 -16.03 18.48
CA LEU A 21 -16.36 -14.70 18.85
C LEU A 21 -15.37 -14.13 17.81
N ALA A 22 -14.85 -14.97 16.91
CA ALA A 22 -13.93 -14.55 15.85
C ALA A 22 -14.63 -13.93 14.61
N SER A 23 -15.97 -13.93 14.55
CA SER A 23 -16.70 -13.45 13.37
C SER A 23 -17.37 -12.08 13.54
N ALA A 24 -17.20 -11.42 14.69
CA ALA A 24 -17.62 -10.04 14.83
C ALA A 24 -16.43 -9.12 14.49
N ARG A 25 -16.27 -8.79 13.20
CA ARG A 25 -15.89 -7.47 12.60
C ARG A 25 -15.51 -7.64 11.12
N LEU A 26 -16.49 -7.93 10.28
CA LEU A 26 -16.41 -7.66 8.84
C LEU A 26 -17.69 -6.96 8.40
N ILE A 27 -17.78 -5.65 8.63
CA ILE A 27 -18.31 -4.64 7.68
C ILE A 27 -17.79 -3.27 8.18
N SER A 28 -17.07 -2.53 7.35
CA SER A 28 -17.22 -1.07 7.33
C SER A 28 -17.10 -0.63 5.88
N GLU A 29 -18.24 -0.26 5.32
CA GLU A 29 -18.36 0.65 4.19
C GLU A 29 -17.47 1.89 4.39
N ASP A 30 -17.06 2.47 3.27
CA ASP A 30 -16.22 3.64 3.13
C ASP A 30 -16.53 4.75 4.13
N VAL A 31 -15.72 4.83 5.20
CA VAL A 31 -15.58 6.02 6.03
C VAL A 31 -14.12 6.42 6.03
N VAL A 32 -13.81 7.47 5.29
CA VAL A 32 -12.56 8.22 5.44
C VAL A 32 -12.68 9.03 6.72
N ILE A 33 -12.27 8.45 7.86
CA ILE A 33 -11.95 9.27 9.04
C ILE A 33 -10.53 9.78 8.81
N ILE A 34 -10.40 11.06 8.48
CA ILE A 34 -9.13 11.75 8.69
C ILE A 34 -9.04 11.99 10.20
N GLU A 35 -8.57 10.99 10.94
CA GLU A 35 -8.05 11.28 12.27
C GLU A 35 -6.75 12.05 12.06
N GLU A 36 -6.76 13.35 12.37
CA GLU A 36 -5.54 14.08 12.65
C GLU A 36 -4.94 13.54 13.95
N LYS A 37 -4.32 12.36 13.86
CA LYS A 37 -3.36 11.91 14.86
C LYS A 37 -2.06 12.64 14.56
N GLU A 38 -1.74 13.61 15.42
CA GLU A 38 -0.39 14.15 15.49
C GLU A 38 0.61 13.01 15.70
N ASP A 39 1.72 13.24 15.02
CA ASP A 39 2.74 12.32 14.58
C ASP A 39 3.45 11.57 15.71
N GLY A 40 3.80 10.33 15.41
CA GLY A 40 4.59 9.45 16.26
C GLY A 40 5.00 8.21 15.48
N SER A 41 5.48 8.39 14.24
CA SER A 41 6.18 7.32 13.53
C SER A 41 7.60 7.21 14.08
N PRO A 42 8.09 6.00 14.41
CA PRO A 42 9.51 5.76 14.63
C PRO A 42 10.30 6.21 13.39
N GLN A 43 11.06 7.30 13.56
CA GLN A 43 12.12 7.70 12.67
C GLN A 43 13.26 6.70 12.83
N GLU A 44 13.34 5.73 11.91
CA GLU A 44 14.57 4.97 11.70
C GLU A 44 15.58 5.87 10.98
N ALA A 45 16.76 5.97 11.59
CA ALA A 45 17.75 7.02 11.41
C ALA A 45 18.40 7.05 10.02
N GLY A 46 18.21 8.15 9.32
CA GLY A 46 19.06 8.62 8.24
C GLY A 46 18.97 10.14 8.23
N THR A 47 20.10 10.81 8.51
CA THR A 47 20.31 12.26 8.56
C THR A 47 19.23 13.06 7.82
N GLU A 48 18.42 13.82 8.57
CA GLU A 48 17.31 14.62 8.05
C GLU A 48 17.82 15.72 7.11
N GLU A 49 17.97 15.37 5.84
CA GLU A 49 17.95 16.34 4.76
C GLU A 49 16.50 16.83 4.67
N THR A 50 16.26 18.09 5.05
CA THR A 50 14.92 18.69 5.08
C THR A 50 14.41 18.85 3.65
N CYS A 51 13.68 17.86 3.16
CA CYS A 51 13.10 17.89 1.83
C CYS A 51 11.96 18.92 1.74
N GLU A 52 12.00 19.81 0.74
CA GLU A 52 10.94 20.81 0.48
C GLU A 52 9.54 20.19 0.36
N VAL A 53 9.46 18.95 -0.12
CA VAL A 53 8.22 18.16 -0.23
C VAL A 53 7.52 17.96 1.12
N ASN A 54 8.29 17.92 2.21
CA ASN A 54 7.75 17.71 3.56
C ASN A 54 6.97 18.94 4.06
N ASN A 55 7.17 20.12 3.45
CA ASN A 55 6.36 21.30 3.72
C ASN A 55 4.90 21.12 3.29
N ASN A 56 4.62 20.15 2.42
CA ASN A 56 3.27 19.76 2.03
C ASN A 56 3.06 18.27 2.36
N LYS A 57 2.48 18.00 3.53
CA LYS A 57 2.20 16.65 4.04
C LYS A 57 1.37 15.81 3.04
N SER A 58 0.40 16.43 2.35
CA SER A 58 -0.41 15.73 1.36
C SER A 58 0.44 15.28 0.16
N LEU A 59 1.27 16.16 -0.38
CA LEU A 59 2.18 15.83 -1.47
C LEU A 59 3.17 14.73 -1.06
N SER A 60 3.81 14.87 0.10
CA SER A 60 4.74 13.87 0.63
C SER A 60 4.08 12.49 0.80
N THR A 61 2.84 12.47 1.29
CA THR A 61 2.05 11.23 1.42
C THR A 61 1.79 10.58 0.06
N ILE A 62 1.39 11.36 -0.95
CA ILE A 62 1.17 10.83 -2.31
C ILE A 62 2.47 10.25 -2.88
N MET A 63 3.59 10.94 -2.70
CA MET A 63 4.89 10.47 -3.20
C MET A 63 5.35 9.18 -2.50
N GLU A 64 5.09 9.03 -1.20
CA GLU A 64 5.32 7.77 -0.48
C GLU A 64 4.45 6.64 -1.04
N LYS A 65 3.16 6.91 -1.28
CA LYS A 65 2.24 5.90 -1.85
C LYS A 65 2.65 5.46 -3.25
N VAL A 66 3.17 6.36 -4.09
CA VAL A 66 3.77 5.99 -5.37
C VAL A 66 4.92 5.02 -5.18
N CYS A 67 5.82 5.26 -4.22
CA CYS A 67 6.97 4.39 -3.96
C CYS A 67 6.55 3.03 -3.38
N GLU A 68 5.55 2.98 -2.50
CA GLU A 68 5.00 1.73 -1.93
C GLU A 68 4.40 0.85 -3.03
N ILE A 69 3.44 1.38 -3.79
CA ILE A 69 2.76 0.62 -4.85
C ILE A 69 3.75 0.17 -5.93
N CYS A 70 4.71 1.03 -6.27
CA CYS A 70 5.78 0.67 -7.20
C CYS A 70 6.62 -0.50 -6.69
N HIS A 71 7.04 -0.47 -5.42
CA HIS A 71 7.76 -1.57 -4.80
C HIS A 71 6.95 -2.86 -4.84
N ASP A 72 5.67 -2.83 -4.47
CA ASP A 72 4.81 -4.02 -4.46
C ASP A 72 4.73 -4.68 -5.85
N MET A 73 4.73 -3.89 -6.92
CA MET A 73 4.67 -4.40 -8.30
C MET A 73 6.00 -4.99 -8.81
N ILE A 74 7.16 -4.55 -8.30
CA ILE A 74 8.47 -4.92 -8.86
C ILE A 74 9.46 -5.49 -7.85
N SER A 75 9.03 -5.75 -6.61
CA SER A 75 9.86 -6.20 -5.48
C SER A 75 10.64 -7.48 -5.79
N ASP A 76 10.06 -8.41 -6.53
CA ASP A 76 10.71 -9.66 -6.96
C ASP A 76 12.03 -9.42 -7.71
N ARG A 77 12.10 -8.33 -8.49
CA ARG A 77 13.30 -7.98 -9.29
C ARG A 77 14.13 -6.89 -8.63
N GLN A 78 13.49 -6.00 -7.88
CA GLN A 78 14.10 -4.83 -7.26
C GLN A 78 13.54 -4.63 -5.84
N PRO A 79 14.03 -5.39 -4.85
CA PRO A 79 13.48 -5.38 -3.49
C PRO A 79 13.68 -4.04 -2.79
N ASN A 80 14.74 -3.30 -3.11
CA ASN A 80 15.04 -2.01 -2.48
C ASN A 80 14.36 -0.81 -3.16
N THR A 81 13.41 -1.06 -4.08
CA THR A 81 12.75 0.01 -4.86
C THR A 81 12.16 1.11 -3.98
N ARG A 82 11.49 0.76 -2.87
CA ARG A 82 10.87 1.76 -1.99
C ARG A 82 11.89 2.75 -1.42
N ALA A 83 12.99 2.24 -0.88
CA ALA A 83 14.04 3.06 -0.28
C ALA A 83 14.72 3.96 -1.32
N ILE A 84 15.06 3.40 -2.49
CA ILE A 84 15.69 4.15 -3.57
C ILE A 84 14.74 5.21 -4.12
N CYS A 85 13.45 4.89 -4.27
CA CYS A 85 12.42 5.81 -4.75
C CYS A 85 12.29 7.06 -3.84
N ARG A 86 12.38 6.89 -2.52
CA ARG A 86 12.32 7.98 -1.53
C ARG A 86 13.61 8.81 -1.43
N SER A 87 14.72 8.32 -1.97
CA SER A 87 16.03 8.97 -1.84
C SER A 87 16.07 10.34 -2.53
N ASN A 88 16.97 11.21 -2.05
CA ASN A 88 17.21 12.54 -2.64
C ASN A 88 15.91 13.34 -2.82
N CYS A 89 15.03 13.32 -1.80
CA CYS A 89 13.75 14.03 -1.83
C CYS A 89 12.88 13.71 -3.05
N PHE A 90 12.82 12.44 -3.45
CA PHE A 90 12.14 11.95 -4.67
C PHE A 90 12.68 12.54 -5.99
N LYS A 91 13.79 13.29 -5.97
CA LYS A 91 14.49 13.85 -7.14
C LYS A 91 15.45 12.80 -7.71
N ASN A 92 14.93 11.63 -8.06
CA ASN A 92 15.71 10.53 -8.63
C ASN A 92 14.95 9.83 -9.77
N ASP A 93 15.68 9.05 -10.58
CA ASP A 93 15.09 8.38 -11.74
C ASP A 93 14.19 7.22 -11.38
N GLN A 94 14.36 6.62 -10.20
CA GLN A 94 13.44 5.57 -9.75
C GLN A 94 12.05 6.10 -9.45
N PHE A 95 11.94 7.25 -8.78
CA PHE A 95 10.66 7.91 -8.57
C PHE A 95 9.98 8.24 -9.90
N ARG A 96 10.73 8.80 -10.87
CA ARG A 96 10.21 9.07 -12.23
C ARG A 96 9.75 7.80 -12.94
N SER A 97 10.48 6.71 -12.80
CA SER A 97 10.12 5.41 -13.37
C SER A 97 8.83 4.88 -12.74
N CYS A 98 8.72 4.93 -11.41
CA CYS A 98 7.51 4.55 -10.68
C CYS A 98 6.29 5.37 -11.12
N LEU A 99 6.42 6.68 -11.33
CA LEU A 99 5.33 7.51 -11.85
C LEU A 99 4.82 7.06 -13.22
N ARG A 100 5.67 6.50 -14.08
CA ARG A 100 5.27 6.02 -15.41
C ARG A 100 4.34 4.81 -15.34
N LEU A 101 4.38 4.04 -14.25
CA LEU A 101 3.47 2.91 -14.04
C LEU A 101 2.00 3.37 -13.92
N PHE A 102 1.79 4.62 -13.48
CA PHE A 102 0.47 5.23 -13.36
C PHE A 102 0.09 6.11 -14.56
N ALA A 103 1.04 6.36 -15.47
CA ALA A 103 0.75 7.14 -16.66
C ALA A 103 -0.15 6.34 -17.61
N PRO A 104 -1.15 6.97 -18.25
CA PRO A 104 -1.92 6.30 -19.28
C PRO A 104 -0.95 5.84 -20.36
N HIS A 105 -1.00 4.55 -20.71
CA HIS A 105 -0.23 4.04 -21.84
C HIS A 105 -0.65 4.86 -23.06
N GLN A 106 0.23 5.75 -23.52
CA GLN A 106 0.05 6.42 -24.79
C GLN A 106 0.16 5.32 -25.85
N GLN A 107 -0.95 4.63 -26.11
CA GLN A 107 -1.13 3.95 -27.37
C GLN A 107 -0.95 5.08 -28.39
N THR A 108 0.18 5.09 -29.07
CA THR A 108 0.39 5.89 -30.26
C THR A 108 -0.85 5.67 -31.13
N ARG A 109 -1.79 6.61 -31.08
CA ARG A 109 -2.69 6.88 -32.19
C ARG A 109 -1.77 7.38 -33.30
N ALA A 110 -1.06 6.44 -33.92
CA ALA A 110 -0.77 6.54 -35.32
C ALA A 110 -2.14 6.69 -35.96
N THR A 111 -2.54 7.93 -36.20
CA THR A 111 -3.58 8.24 -37.14
C THR A 111 -3.17 7.56 -38.42
N ARG A 112 -3.73 6.37 -38.64
CA ARG A 112 -3.87 5.78 -39.97
C ARG A 112 -4.83 6.72 -40.70
N HIS A 113 -4.34 7.90 -41.07
CA HIS A 113 -4.93 8.71 -42.11
C HIS A 113 -4.87 7.82 -43.35
N HIS A 114 -5.95 7.08 -43.58
CA HIS A 114 -6.25 6.54 -44.89
C HIS A 114 -6.32 7.74 -45.83
N HIS A 115 -5.24 7.95 -46.57
CA HIS A 115 -5.21 8.80 -47.73
C HIS A 115 -6.12 8.11 -48.77
N HIS A 116 -7.39 8.51 -48.83
CA HIS A 116 -8.24 8.22 -49.98
C HIS A 116 -7.88 9.29 -51.01
N SER A 117 -6.97 8.95 -51.93
CA SER A 117 -6.71 9.77 -53.12
C SER A 117 -7.96 9.76 -54.00
N ASN A 118 -8.33 10.95 -54.44
CA ASN A 118 -9.30 11.21 -55.49
C ASN A 118 -8.68 10.97 -56.88
#